data_AF-A0A8S3KG67-F1
#
_entry.id   AF-A0A8S3KG67-F1
#
_cell.length_a   1.000
_cell.length_b   1.000
_cell.length_c   1.000
_cell.angle_alpha   90.00
_cell.angle_beta   90.00
_cell.angle_gamma   90.00
#
_symmetry.space_group_name_H-M   'P 1'
#
loop_
_entity.id
_entity.type
_entity.pdbx_description
1 polymer ?
#
loop_
_entity_poly.entity_id
_entity_poly.type
_entity_poly.pdbx_seq_one_letter_code
_entity_poly.pdbx_strand_id
1 'polypeptide(L)'
;KILADYSSNAIFQNPFYLILKGNEYIFQKKNYDDAIDFLRNAIKSDPIFAVSARYNLAYALIKKSNDKKTEAKSELEEALKTIDNILIPQQETMLISFRITQSHTSGTQDMLGATSNTDTKSDAEDQIMNRINLLCLCKNQIEQGKSAIEDA
;
A
#
# COMPACT_ATOMS: atom_id res chain seq x y z
N LYS A 1 25.37 10.95 -11.20
CA LYS A 1 24.14 11.77 -11.01
C LYS A 1 23.10 11.27 -12.01
N ILE A 2 22.28 10.30 -11.62
CA ILE A 2 21.27 9.63 -12.47
C ILE A 2 20.05 10.57 -12.55
N LEU A 3 20.24 11.74 -13.15
CA LEU A 3 19.19 12.75 -13.35
C LEU A 3 18.80 12.89 -14.83
N ALA A 4 19.38 12.09 -15.72
CA ALA A 4 19.01 12.11 -17.12
C ALA A 4 17.75 11.24 -17.34
N ASP A 5 16.61 11.93 -17.43
CA ASP A 5 15.37 11.53 -18.13
C ASP A 5 14.31 10.64 -17.45
N TYR A 6 14.14 10.68 -16.12
CA TYR A 6 12.89 10.18 -15.51
C TYR A 6 11.77 11.26 -15.48
N SER A 7 12.14 12.54 -15.50
CA SER A 7 11.17 13.65 -15.39
C SER A 7 10.33 13.89 -16.64
N SER A 8 10.79 13.44 -17.81
CA SER A 8 10.18 13.70 -19.12
C SER A 8 9.20 12.60 -19.59
N ASN A 9 9.15 11.45 -18.92
CA ASN A 9 8.32 10.31 -19.32
C ASN A 9 7.33 9.91 -18.22
N ALA A 10 6.03 9.91 -18.55
CA ALA A 10 4.96 9.60 -17.60
C ALA A 10 5.04 8.17 -17.01
N ILE A 11 5.57 7.19 -17.75
CA ILE A 11 5.77 5.82 -17.26
C ILE A 11 6.80 5.80 -16.13
N PHE A 12 7.83 6.63 -16.26
CA PHE A 12 8.93 6.76 -15.31
C PHE A 12 8.57 7.56 -14.06
N GLN A 13 7.47 8.30 -14.09
CA GLN A 13 6.87 8.94 -12.92
C GLN A 13 5.94 7.99 -12.15
N ASN A 14 5.60 6.81 -12.70
CA ASN A 14 4.72 5.87 -12.02
C ASN A 14 5.34 5.40 -10.67
N PRO A 15 4.62 5.53 -9.53
CA PRO A 15 5.12 5.16 -8.22
C PRO A 15 5.60 3.69 -8.16
N PHE A 16 4.90 2.77 -8.81
CA PHE A 16 5.25 1.35 -8.81
C PHE A 16 6.55 1.08 -9.57
N TYR A 17 6.80 1.81 -10.66
CA TYR A 17 8.08 1.74 -11.37
C TYR A 17 9.23 2.23 -10.47
N LEU A 18 9.02 3.36 -9.79
CA LEU A 18 10.02 3.94 -8.89
C LEU A 18 10.30 3.03 -7.68
N ILE A 19 9.27 2.39 -7.11
CA ILE A 19 9.41 1.38 -6.05
C ILE A 19 10.22 0.18 -6.55
N LEU A 20 9.91 -0.33 -7.75
CA LEU A 20 10.64 -1.46 -8.33
C LEU A 20 12.12 -1.13 -8.52
N LYS A 21 12.44 0.08 -9.01
CA LYS A 21 13.82 0.54 -9.10
C LYS A 21 14.48 0.68 -7.73
N GLY A 22 13.79 1.26 -6.75
CA GLY A 22 14.28 1.30 -5.36
C GLY A 22 14.66 -0.09 -4.85
N ASN A 23 13.83 -1.09 -5.09
CA ASN A 23 14.08 -2.48 -4.68
C ASN A 23 15.29 -3.09 -5.42
N GLU A 24 15.46 -2.84 -6.71
CA GLU A 24 16.65 -3.26 -7.48
C GLU A 24 17.93 -2.73 -6.82
N TYR A 25 17.94 -1.46 -6.42
CA TYR A 25 19.07 -0.83 -5.77
C TYR A 25 19.33 -1.39 -4.36
N ILE A 26 18.28 -1.70 -3.59
CA ILE A 26 18.40 -2.34 -2.28
C ILE A 26 19.00 -3.75 -2.41
N PHE A 27 18.35 -4.62 -3.20
CA PHE A 27 18.60 -6.06 -3.12
C PHE A 27 19.69 -6.55 -4.07
N GLN A 28 19.83 -5.91 -5.24
CA GLN A 28 20.80 -6.36 -6.25
C GLN A 28 22.10 -5.56 -6.18
N LYS A 29 21.99 -4.23 -6.03
CA LYS A 29 23.15 -3.33 -6.06
C LYS A 29 23.70 -3.00 -4.69
N LYS A 30 22.93 -3.22 -3.61
CA LYS A 30 23.24 -2.81 -2.23
C LYS A 30 23.63 -1.32 -2.14
N ASN A 31 23.07 -0.50 -3.01
CA ASN A 31 23.32 0.93 -3.07
C ASN A 31 22.09 1.64 -2.51
N TYR A 32 22.18 1.97 -1.23
CA TYR A 32 21.07 2.52 -0.47
C TYR A 32 20.82 4.00 -0.77
N ASP A 33 21.83 4.75 -1.25
CA ASP A 33 21.66 6.15 -1.64
C ASP A 33 20.69 6.28 -2.82
N ASP A 34 20.96 5.56 -3.91
CA ASP A 34 20.09 5.58 -5.08
C ASP A 34 18.70 4.98 -4.75
N ALA A 35 18.64 3.94 -3.91
CA ALA A 35 17.38 3.38 -3.45
C ALA A 35 16.50 4.42 -2.73
N ILE A 36 17.10 5.19 -1.81
CA ILE A 36 16.41 6.24 -1.07
C ILE A 36 15.84 7.29 -2.04
N ASP A 37 16.62 7.69 -3.05
CA ASP A 37 16.18 8.68 -4.04
C ASP A 37 14.98 8.18 -4.86
N PHE A 38 15.01 6.92 -5.34
CA PHE A 38 13.86 6.33 -6.05
C PHE A 38 12.62 6.24 -5.17
N LEU A 39 12.76 5.81 -3.92
CA LEU A 39 11.64 5.62 -3.00
C LEU A 39 11.02 6.94 -2.56
N ARG A 40 11.81 7.98 -2.32
CA ARG A 40 11.31 9.33 -2.05
C ARG A 40 10.54 9.89 -3.24
N ASN A 41 11.00 9.65 -4.46
CA ASN A 41 10.27 10.06 -5.65
C ASN A 41 8.95 9.30 -5.80
N ALA A 42 8.90 7.99 -5.46
CA ALA A 42 7.66 7.23 -5.45
C ALA A 42 6.64 7.82 -4.46
N ILE A 43 7.08 8.11 -3.23
CA ILE A 43 6.24 8.74 -2.19
C ILE A 43 5.75 10.11 -2.63
N LYS A 44 6.61 10.92 -3.27
CA LYS A 44 6.22 12.23 -3.79
C LYS A 44 5.18 12.14 -4.90
N SER A 45 5.29 11.13 -5.77
CA SER A 45 4.35 10.94 -6.87
C SER A 45 2.98 10.48 -6.39
N ASP A 46 2.92 9.63 -5.36
CA ASP A 46 1.66 9.15 -4.81
C ASP A 46 1.78 8.89 -3.29
N PRO A 47 1.49 9.91 -2.47
CA PRO A 47 1.69 9.81 -1.03
C PRO A 47 0.80 8.77 -0.33
N ILE A 48 -0.35 8.43 -0.92
CA ILE A 48 -1.36 7.54 -0.31
C ILE A 48 -1.09 6.08 -0.69
N PHE A 49 -0.77 5.80 -1.96
CA PHE A 49 -0.56 4.42 -2.40
C PHE A 49 0.89 3.93 -2.23
N ALA A 50 1.84 4.82 -1.90
CA ALA A 50 3.25 4.48 -1.71
C ALA A 50 3.59 3.90 -0.31
N VAL A 51 2.67 3.17 0.34
CA VAL A 51 2.89 2.51 1.64
C VAL A 51 4.11 1.58 1.60
N SER A 52 4.23 0.77 0.54
CA SER A 52 5.38 -0.12 0.35
C SER A 52 6.69 0.65 0.12
N ALA A 53 6.61 1.83 -0.52
CA ALA A 53 7.77 2.70 -0.70
C ALA A 53 8.31 3.21 0.64
N ARG A 54 7.41 3.60 1.56
CA ARG A 54 7.77 4.05 2.91
C ARG A 54 8.44 2.95 3.73
N TYR A 55 7.90 1.72 3.67
CA TYR A 55 8.53 0.56 4.30
C TYR A 55 9.94 0.28 3.74
N ASN A 56 10.07 0.26 2.41
CA ASN A 56 11.38 0.03 1.78
C ASN A 56 12.35 1.20 2.03
N LEU A 57 11.85 2.42 2.15
CA LEU A 57 12.66 3.59 2.47
C LEU A 57 13.20 3.48 3.90
N ALA A 58 12.36 3.10 4.86
CA ALA A 58 12.79 2.82 6.23
C ALA A 58 13.88 1.75 6.27
N TYR A 59 13.71 0.65 5.52
CA TYR A 59 14.74 -0.39 5.40
C TYR A 59 16.06 0.17 4.83
N ALA A 60 16.00 0.89 3.71
CA ALA A 60 17.19 1.46 3.07
C ALA A 60 17.91 2.47 3.97
N LEU A 61 17.15 3.29 4.72
CA LEU A 61 17.68 4.25 5.69
C LEU A 61 18.47 3.54 6.80
N ILE A 62 17.90 2.50 7.41
CA ILE A 62 18.55 1.72 8.47
C ILE A 62 19.82 1.03 7.94
N LYS A 63 19.77 0.46 6.73
CA LYS A 63 20.94 -0.21 6.13
C LYS A 63 22.04 0.76 5.70
N LYS A 64 21.70 2.01 5.40
CA LYS A 64 22.66 3.05 5.06
C LYS A 64 23.43 3.55 6.28
N SER A 65 22.74 3.88 7.38
CA SER A 65 23.38 4.41 8.59
C SER A 65 22.46 4.31 9.82
N ASN A 66 23.07 4.14 11.00
CA ASN A 66 22.38 4.16 12.29
C ASN A 66 21.72 5.52 12.61
N ASP A 67 22.26 6.62 12.10
CA ASP A 67 21.74 7.98 12.35
C ASP A 67 20.37 8.22 11.69
N LYS A 68 19.94 7.29 10.84
CA LYS A 68 18.69 7.37 10.07
C LYS A 68 17.52 6.61 10.70
N LYS A 69 17.70 6.01 11.88
CA LYS A 69 16.65 5.28 12.60
C LYS A 69 15.40 6.13 12.88
N THR A 70 15.57 7.39 13.29
CA THR A 70 14.42 8.30 13.54
C THR A 70 13.64 8.60 12.26
N GLU A 71 14.33 8.84 11.15
CA GLU A 71 13.71 9.06 9.84
C GLU A 71 12.97 7.79 9.38
N ALA A 72 13.60 6.62 9.51
CA ALA A 72 13.00 5.34 9.18
C ALA A 72 11.72 5.07 10.01
N LYS A 73 11.76 5.33 11.33
CA LYS A 73 10.58 5.21 12.19
C LYS A 73 9.45 6.13 11.75
N SER A 74 9.75 7.39 11.41
CA SER A 74 8.77 8.34 10.92
C SER A 74 8.08 7.84 9.64
N GLU A 75 8.83 7.23 8.72
CA GLU A 75 8.25 6.68 7.49
C GLU A 75 7.32 5.49 7.75
N LEU A 76 7.69 4.61 8.69
CA LEU A 76 6.82 3.50 9.10
C LEU A 76 5.54 3.99 9.79
N GLU A 77 5.64 5.01 10.64
CA GLU A 77 4.47 5.60 11.30
C GLU A 77 3.50 6.23 10.30
N GLU A 78 4.01 6.90 9.27
CA GLU A 78 3.18 7.48 8.22
C GLU A 78 2.52 6.40 7.35
N ALA A 79 3.24 5.29 7.09
CA ALA A 79 2.68 4.12 6.43
C ALA A 79 1.51 3.51 7.24
N LEU A 80 1.66 3.36 8.56
CA LEU A 80 0.60 2.86 9.45
C LEU A 80 -0.61 3.79 9.44
N LYS A 81 -0.41 5.10 9.59
CA LYS A 81 -1.51 6.08 9.53
C LYS A 81 -2.27 6.00 8.21
N THR A 82 -1.56 5.83 7.09
CA THR A 82 -2.17 5.71 5.77
C THR A 82 -3.02 4.45 5.67
N ILE A 83 -2.54 3.32 6.19
CA ILE A 83 -3.32 2.07 6.22
C ILE A 83 -4.57 2.24 7.09
N ASP A 84 -4.41 2.74 8.32
CA ASP A 84 -5.48 2.78 9.32
C ASP A 84 -6.54 3.84 9.01
N ASN A 85 -6.14 5.01 8.53
CA ASN A 85 -7.05 6.14 8.36
C ASN A 85 -7.61 6.28 6.94
N ILE A 86 -6.96 5.65 5.96
CA ILE A 86 -7.33 5.82 4.54
C ILE A 86 -7.65 4.47 3.92
N LEU A 87 -6.68 3.55 3.82
CA LEU A 87 -6.83 2.38 2.95
C LEU A 87 -7.83 1.36 3.49
N ILE A 88 -7.76 0.99 4.77
CA ILE A 88 -8.74 0.07 5.37
C ILE A 88 -10.15 0.69 5.34
N PRO A 89 -10.39 1.92 5.85
CA PRO A 89 -11.71 2.54 5.79
C PRO A 89 -12.26 2.67 4.37
N GLN A 90 -11.42 2.95 3.38
CA GLN A 90 -11.83 2.99 1.98
C GLN A 90 -12.36 1.63 1.49
N GLN A 91 -11.66 0.54 1.80
CA GLN A 91 -12.11 -0.81 1.43
C GLN A 91 -13.39 -1.21 2.19
N GLU A 92 -13.50 -0.87 3.47
CA GLU A 92 -14.71 -1.13 4.27
C GLU A 92 -15.92 -0.38 3.71
N THR A 93 -15.74 0.89 3.33
CA THR A 93 -16.78 1.70 2.69
C THR A 93 -17.22 1.07 1.36
N MET A 94 -16.27 0.57 0.57
CA MET A 94 -16.55 -0.14 -0.68
C MET A 94 -17.38 -1.42 -0.43
N LEU A 95 -17.01 -2.20 0.60
CA LEU A 95 -17.74 -3.40 0.99
C LEU A 95 -19.18 -3.10 1.43
N ILE A 96 -19.37 -2.07 2.26
CA ILE A 96 -20.69 -1.62 2.70
C ILE A 96 -21.53 -1.19 1.50
N SER A 97 -20.97 -0.37 0.61
CA SER A 97 -21.67 0.11 -0.59
C SER A 97 -22.12 -1.05 -1.50
N PHE A 98 -21.26 -2.06 -1.66
CA PHE A 98 -21.56 -3.22 -2.48
C PHE A 98 -22.69 -4.08 -1.87
N ARG A 99 -22.67 -4.29 -0.55
CA ARG A 99 -23.72 -5.01 0.19
C ARG A 99 -25.08 -4.30 0.13
N ILE A 100 -25.09 -2.97 0.26
CA ILE A 100 -26.31 -2.14 0.12
C ILE A 100 -26.87 -2.25 -1.30
N THR A 101 -26.00 -2.21 -2.32
CA THR A 101 -26.46 -2.31 -3.72
C THR A 101 -27.11 -3.67 -3.99
N GLN A 102 -26.53 -4.77 -3.49
CA GLN A 102 -27.11 -6.10 -3.64
C GLN A 102 -28.46 -6.25 -2.95
N SER A 103 -28.64 -5.69 -1.74
CA SER A 103 -29.91 -5.77 -1.01
C SER A 103 -31.05 -5.01 -1.70
N HIS A 104 -30.75 -3.90 -2.38
CA HIS A 104 -31.74 -3.19 -3.20
C HIS A 104 -32.14 -3.94 -4.47
N THR A 105 -31.22 -4.68 -5.09
CA THR A 105 -31.52 -5.51 -6.28
C THR A 105 -32.32 -6.78 -5.95
N SER A 106 -32.08 -7.42 -4.80
CA SER A 106 -32.87 -8.60 -4.39
C SER A 106 -34.28 -8.21 -3.95
N GLY A 107 -34.45 -7.07 -3.27
CA GLY A 107 -35.78 -6.53 -2.93
C GLY A 107 -36.64 -6.13 -4.13
N THR A 108 -36.05 -5.93 -5.32
CA THR A 108 -36.79 -5.71 -6.58
C THR A 108 -37.09 -7.01 -7.33
N GLN A 109 -36.28 -8.07 -7.15
CA GLN A 109 -36.55 -9.40 -7.72
C GLN A 109 -37.71 -10.13 -7.02
N ASP A 110 -37.89 -9.94 -5.71
CA ASP A 110 -39.02 -10.52 -4.96
C ASP A 110 -40.40 -10.00 -5.42
N MET A 111 -40.43 -8.82 -6.05
CA MET A 111 -41.65 -8.25 -6.66
C MET A 111 -41.98 -8.84 -8.05
N LEU A 112 -41.05 -9.60 -8.66
CA LEU A 112 -41.19 -10.15 -10.02
C LEU A 112 -41.13 -11.69 -10.08
N GLY A 113 -41.15 -12.38 -8.93
CA GLY A 113 -41.38 -13.82 -8.86
C GLY A 113 -40.28 -14.70 -9.48
N ALA A 114 -39.04 -14.22 -9.56
CA ALA A 114 -37.90 -15.01 -9.99
C ALA A 114 -37.05 -15.43 -8.77
N THR A 115 -37.12 -16.70 -8.39
CA THR A 115 -36.26 -17.29 -7.35
C THR A 115 -34.81 -17.32 -7.84
N SER A 116 -33.99 -16.35 -7.43
CA SER A 116 -32.54 -16.42 -7.61
C SER A 116 -31.88 -17.06 -6.38
N ASN A 117 -31.12 -18.13 -6.61
CA ASN A 117 -30.29 -18.81 -5.62
C ASN A 117 -29.47 -17.80 -4.80
N THR A 118 -29.71 -17.76 -3.49
CA THR A 118 -29.13 -16.81 -2.52
C THR A 118 -27.72 -17.17 -2.03
N ASP A 119 -27.01 -18.08 -2.71
CA ASP A 119 -25.74 -18.66 -2.21
C ASP A 119 -24.48 -18.24 -2.98
N THR A 120 -24.52 -17.17 -3.76
CA THR A 120 -23.29 -16.56 -4.28
C THR A 120 -22.91 -15.38 -3.41
N LYS A 121 -22.10 -15.65 -2.39
CA LYS A 121 -21.19 -14.63 -1.85
C LYS A 121 -20.45 -14.05 -3.06
N SER A 122 -20.79 -12.84 -3.45
CA SER A 122 -20.33 -12.29 -4.73
C SER A 122 -18.80 -12.25 -4.75
N ASP A 123 -18.19 -12.71 -5.86
CA ASP A 123 -16.74 -12.67 -6.09
C ASP A 123 -16.11 -11.30 -5.75
N ALA A 124 -16.88 -10.22 -5.87
CA ALA A 124 -16.44 -8.88 -5.53
C ALA A 124 -16.29 -8.66 -4.01
N GLU A 125 -17.16 -9.23 -3.16
CA GLU A 125 -17.01 -9.14 -1.71
C GLU A 125 -15.75 -9.86 -1.24
N ASP A 126 -15.49 -11.04 -1.79
CA ASP A 126 -14.27 -11.79 -1.47
C ASP A 126 -13.02 -11.04 -1.93
N GLN A 127 -13.05 -10.39 -3.10
CA GLN A 127 -11.94 -9.54 -3.55
C GLN A 127 -11.69 -8.35 -2.62
N ILE A 128 -12.73 -7.67 -2.13
CA ILE A 128 -12.59 -6.54 -1.20
C ILE A 128 -12.07 -7.03 0.15
N MET A 129 -12.62 -8.12 0.68
CA MET A 129 -12.14 -8.72 1.92
C MET A 129 -10.67 -9.17 1.83
N ASN A 130 -10.26 -9.75 0.70
CA ASN A 130 -8.86 -10.11 0.46
C ASN A 130 -7.94 -8.89 0.45
N ARG A 131 -8.39 -7.75 -0.07
CA ARG A 131 -7.65 -6.48 0.00
C ARG A 131 -7.52 -5.98 1.43
N ILE A 132 -8.59 -6.03 2.22
CA ILE A 132 -8.54 -5.68 3.65
C ILE A 132 -7.55 -6.58 4.40
N ASN A 133 -7.62 -7.89 4.18
CA ASN A 133 -6.71 -8.86 4.80
C ASN A 133 -5.25 -8.58 4.43
N LEU A 134 -4.96 -8.25 3.17
CA LEU A 134 -3.62 -7.87 2.74
C LEU A 134 -3.13 -6.59 3.44
N LEU A 135 -3.98 -5.58 3.59
CA LEU A 135 -3.64 -4.34 4.30
C LEU A 135 -3.33 -4.62 5.79
N CYS A 136 -4.11 -5.48 6.44
CA CYS A 136 -3.84 -5.92 7.81
C CYS A 136 -2.50 -6.68 7.93
N LEU A 137 -2.16 -7.52 6.96
CA LEU A 137 -0.86 -8.18 6.93
C LEU A 137 0.29 -7.19 6.76
N CYS A 138 0.15 -6.22 5.84
CA CYS A 138 1.13 -5.15 5.66
C CYS A 138 1.31 -4.32 6.94
N LYS A 139 0.22 -3.98 7.63
CA LYS A 139 0.23 -3.29 8.92
C LYS A 139 1.07 -4.04 9.93
N ASN A 140 0.80 -5.33 10.14
CA ASN A 140 1.55 -6.16 11.09
C ASN A 140 3.05 -6.20 10.78
N GLN A 141 3.43 -6.28 9.51
CA GLN A 141 4.84 -6.26 9.09
C GLN A 141 5.51 -4.91 9.38
N ILE A 142 4.79 -3.81 9.16
CA ILE A 142 5.28 -2.46 9.45
C ILE A 142 5.45 -2.25 10.96
N GLU A 143 4.49 -2.73 11.78
CA GLU A 143 4.57 -2.69 13.23
C GLU A 143 5.79 -3.46 13.76
N GLN A 144 6.02 -4.67 13.26
CA GLN A 144 7.22 -5.46 13.59
C GLN A 144 8.51 -4.71 13.22
N GLY A 145 8.55 -4.12 12.02
CA GLY A 145 9.70 -3.32 11.58
C GLY A 145 9.94 -2.10 12.47
N LYS A 146 8.87 -1.45 12.94
CA LYS A 146 8.95 -0.32 13.86
C LYS A 146 9.47 -0.73 15.24
N SER A 147 8.94 -1.81 15.83
CA SER A 147 9.42 -2.32 17.13
C SER A 147 10.90 -2.71 17.07
N ALA A 148 11.34 -3.35 15.98
CA ALA A 148 12.75 -3.70 15.80
C ALA A 148 13.70 -2.49 15.74
N ILE A 149 13.21 -1.30 15.36
CA ILE A 149 13.99 -0.05 15.42
C ILE A 149 14.06 0.50 16.85
N GLU A 150 13.00 0.33 17.63
CA GLU A 150 12.91 0.81 19.02
C GLU A 150 13.77 -0.02 19.97
N ASP A 151 13.94 -1.31 19.68
CA ASP A 151 14.75 -2.24 20.47
C ASP A 151 16.26 -2.19 20.16
N ALA A 152 16.68 -1.44 19.13
CA ALA A 152 18.04 -1.45 18.58
C ALA A 152 18.81 -0.16 18.81
#